data_AF-A0A956LM28-F1
#
_entry.id   AF-A0A956LM28-F1
#
_cell.length_a   1.000
_cell.length_b   1.000
_cell.length_c   1.000
_cell.angle_alpha   90.00
_cell.angle_beta   90.00
_cell.angle_gamma   90.00
#
_symmetry.space_group_name_H-M   'P 1'
#
loop_
_entity.id
_entity.type
_entity.pdbx_description
1 polymer ?
#
loop_
_entity_poly.entity_id
_entity_poly.type
_entity_poly.pdbx_seq_one_letter_code
_entity_poly.pdbx_strand_id
1 'polypeptide(L)'
;MKFGASGETYAWIAQAVVRRRWIVLTLLLIITIIGGVIAPYVGVSTSRFGMVSSDNEHQARLERFFDRFGYPDMPVIMVRGGEPERRRAIVDRVARELKTIPALKGRVLARMDPETIAEVLFLRDPAAIDQLEGVLPPGAELA
;
A
#
# COMPACT_ATOMS: atom_id res chain seq x y z
N MET A 1 -10.22 -36.55 -6.75
CA MET A 1 -9.41 -36.96 -5.59
C MET A 1 -10.37 -37.44 -4.49
N LYS A 2 -10.48 -38.75 -4.25
CA LYS A 2 -11.33 -39.31 -3.19
C LYS A 2 -10.47 -39.58 -1.96
N PHE A 3 -10.50 -38.71 -0.95
CA PHE A 3 -9.93 -39.00 0.36
C PHE A 3 -10.91 -39.88 1.13
N GLY A 4 -10.90 -41.19 0.85
CA GLY A 4 -11.65 -42.19 1.60
C GLY A 4 -10.78 -42.80 2.68
N ALA A 5 -10.65 -42.14 3.84
CA ALA A 5 -10.09 -42.80 5.01
C ALA A 5 -11.11 -43.85 5.50
N SER A 6 -10.70 -45.12 5.59
CA SER A 6 -11.55 -46.21 6.07
C SER A 6 -11.84 -46.04 7.57
N GLY A 7 -12.96 -46.58 8.07
CA GLY A 7 -13.29 -46.49 9.51
C GLY A 7 -12.18 -47.03 10.43
N GLU A 8 -11.37 -47.94 9.90
CA GLU A 8 -10.21 -48.53 10.57
C GLU A 8 -9.07 -47.53 10.81
N THR A 9 -8.82 -46.59 9.88
CA THR A 9 -7.77 -45.57 10.08
C THR A 9 -8.15 -44.57 11.17
N TYR A 10 -9.42 -44.17 11.23
CA TYR A 10 -9.92 -43.32 12.31
C TYR A 10 -9.86 -44.02 13.68
N ALA A 11 -10.25 -45.30 13.74
CA ALA A 11 -10.15 -46.10 14.96
C ALA A 11 -8.70 -46.25 15.44
N TRP A 12 -7.76 -46.46 14.51
CA TRP A 12 -6.34 -46.54 14.81
C TRP A 12 -5.77 -45.21 15.33
N ILE A 13 -6.11 -44.08 14.69
CA ILE A 13 -5.71 -42.74 15.17
C ILE A 13 -6.27 -42.49 16.57
N ALA A 14 -7.55 -42.79 16.80
CA ALA A 14 -8.19 -42.61 18.10
C ALA A 14 -7.50 -43.44 19.20
N GLN A 15 -7.18 -44.71 18.93
CA GLN A 15 -6.45 -45.55 19.88
C GLN A 15 -5.02 -45.04 20.14
N ALA A 16 -4.32 -44.55 19.10
CA ALA A 16 -3.01 -43.96 19.25
C ALA A 16 -3.04 -42.70 20.14
N VAL A 17 -4.08 -41.88 19.99
CA VAL A 17 -4.31 -40.68 20.82
C VAL A 17 -4.55 -41.05 22.28
N VAL A 18 -5.39 -42.06 22.55
CA VAL A 18 -5.69 -42.49 23.93
C VAL A 18 -4.46 -43.12 24.60
N ARG A 19 -3.74 -44.00 23.89
CA ARG A 19 -2.58 -44.71 24.44
C ARG A 19 -1.39 -43.79 24.73
N ARG A 20 -1.22 -42.72 23.94
CA ARG A 20 -0.12 -41.76 24.07
C ARG A 20 -0.61 -40.35 24.45
N ARG A 21 -1.65 -40.28 25.30
CA ARG A 21 -2.33 -39.02 25.67
C ARG A 21 -1.39 -37.87 26.04
N TRP A 22 -0.34 -38.15 26.82
CA TRP A 22 0.61 -37.12 27.25
C TRP A 22 1.43 -36.57 26.08
N ILE A 23 1.88 -37.43 25.16
CA ILE A 23 2.63 -37.02 23.97
C ILE A 23 1.75 -36.14 23.08
N VAL A 24 0.49 -36.53 22.88
CA VAL A 24 -0.46 -35.74 22.07
C VAL A 24 -0.76 -34.38 22.72
N LEU A 25 -0.96 -34.34 24.03
CA LEU A 25 -1.17 -33.09 24.77
C LEU A 25 0.05 -32.18 24.69
N THR A 26 1.26 -32.72 24.85
CA THR A 26 2.50 -31.94 24.70
C THR A 26 2.65 -31.42 23.27
N LEU A 27 2.36 -32.24 22.25
CA LEU A 27 2.42 -31.81 20.85
C LEU A 27 1.42 -30.69 20.57
N LEU A 28 0.18 -30.81 21.03
CA LEU A 28 -0.83 -29.76 20.92
C LEU A 28 -0.39 -28.49 21.61
N LEU A 29 0.12 -28.59 22.84
CA LEU A 29 0.64 -27.45 23.59
C LEU A 29 1.76 -26.75 22.83
N ILE A 30 2.71 -27.49 22.25
CA ILE A 30 3.80 -26.94 21.44
C ILE A 30 3.23 -26.22 20.21
N ILE A 31 2.31 -26.83 19.47
CA ILE A 31 1.68 -26.21 18.29
C ILE A 31 0.93 -24.92 18.69
N THR A 32 0.19 -24.94 19.79
CA THR A 32 -0.50 -23.76 20.32
C THR A 32 0.46 -22.65 20.72
N ILE A 33 1.56 -22.99 21.40
CA ILE A 33 2.60 -22.01 21.77
C ILE A 33 3.23 -21.41 20.51
N ILE A 34 3.59 -22.24 19.52
CA ILE A 34 4.14 -21.77 18.24
C ILE A 34 3.16 -20.84 17.55
N GLY A 35 1.89 -21.21 17.48
CA GLY A 35 0.84 -20.35 16.91
C GLY A 35 0.70 -19.03 17.65
N GLY A 36 0.74 -19.04 18.99
CA GLY A 36 0.70 -17.84 19.81
C GLY A 36 1.94 -16.95 19.65
N VAL A 37 3.11 -17.54 19.44
CA VAL A 37 4.36 -16.81 19.16
C VAL A 37 4.34 -16.19 17.77
N ILE A 38 3.77 -16.86 16.76
CA ILE A 38 3.70 -16.36 15.38
C ILE A 38 2.59 -15.31 15.21
N ALA A 39 1.49 -15.43 15.96
CA ALA A 39 0.34 -14.53 15.87
C ALA A 39 0.68 -13.03 15.85
N PRO A 40 1.55 -12.47 16.72
CA PRO A 40 1.90 -11.06 16.68
C PRO A 40 2.73 -10.65 15.45
N TYR A 41 3.32 -11.59 14.73
CA TYR A 41 4.10 -11.33 13.51
C TYR A 41 3.26 -11.37 12.24
N VAL A 42 1.96 -11.67 12.35
CA VAL A 42 1.05 -11.61 11.20
C VAL A 42 0.79 -10.15 10.86
N GLY A 43 1.54 -9.65 9.87
CA GLY A 43 1.37 -8.29 9.35
C GLY A 43 0.07 -8.16 8.57
N VAL A 44 -0.75 -7.16 8.91
CA VAL A 44 -1.91 -6.77 8.10
C VAL A 44 -1.45 -5.77 7.06
N SER A 45 -1.58 -6.13 5.78
CA SER A 45 -1.32 -5.21 4.66
C SER A 45 -2.64 -4.66 4.14
N THR A 46 -2.76 -3.33 4.07
CA THR A 46 -3.91 -2.63 3.45
C THR A 46 -3.65 -2.29 1.98
N SER A 47 -2.59 -2.84 1.39
CA SER A 47 -2.22 -2.59 0.00
C SER A 47 -3.28 -3.15 -0.95
N ARG A 48 -3.84 -2.29 -1.81
CA ARG A 48 -4.83 -2.67 -2.82
C ARG A 48 -4.23 -3.61 -3.88
N PHE A 49 -2.93 -3.52 -4.11
CA PHE A 49 -2.20 -4.37 -5.06
C PHE A 49 -2.01 -5.79 -4.53
N GLY A 50 -1.88 -5.96 -3.21
CA GLY A 50 -1.74 -7.29 -2.58
C GLY A 50 -3.02 -8.14 -2.57
N MET A 51 -4.14 -7.59 -3.06
CA MET A 51 -5.42 -8.31 -3.20
C MET A 51 -5.54 -9.08 -4.53
N VAL A 52 -4.60 -8.88 -5.45
CA VAL A 52 -4.57 -9.56 -6.76
C VAL A 52 -3.36 -10.49 -6.78
N SER A 53 -3.52 -11.71 -7.29
CA SER A 53 -2.38 -12.64 -7.36
C SER A 53 -1.32 -12.13 -8.34
N SER A 54 -0.06 -12.37 -7.99
CA SER A 54 1.12 -12.08 -8.82
C SER A 54 1.13 -12.87 -10.14
N ASP A 55 0.31 -13.92 -10.26
CA ASP A 55 0.19 -14.73 -11.47
C ASP A 55 -0.58 -14.00 -12.59
N ASN A 56 -1.23 -12.88 -12.29
CA ASN A 56 -1.79 -12.00 -13.31
C ASN A 56 -0.67 -11.18 -13.96
N GLU A 57 -0.49 -11.32 -15.28
CA GLU A 57 0.55 -10.60 -16.02
C GLU A 57 0.50 -9.08 -15.85
N HIS A 58 -0.69 -8.49 -15.66
CA HIS A 58 -0.84 -7.05 -15.45
C HIS A 58 -0.30 -6.62 -14.08
N GLN A 59 -0.55 -7.42 -13.05
CA GLN A 59 -0.05 -7.21 -11.70
C GLN A 59 1.48 -7.35 -11.66
N ALA A 60 2.02 -8.38 -12.32
CA ALA A 60 3.46 -8.57 -12.42
C ALA A 60 4.19 -7.41 -13.12
N ARG A 61 3.56 -6.78 -14.14
CA ARG A 61 4.12 -5.56 -14.78
C ARG A 61 4.14 -4.37 -13.83
N LEU A 62 3.08 -4.22 -13.03
CA LEU A 62 2.97 -3.13 -12.06
C LEU A 62 3.98 -3.28 -10.90
N GLU A 63 4.16 -4.50 -10.39
CA GLU A 63 5.17 -4.81 -9.37
C GLU A 63 6.58 -4.52 -9.88
N ARG A 64 6.92 -4.94 -11.11
CA ARG A 64 8.22 -4.59 -11.73
C ARG A 64 8.42 -3.08 -11.88
N PHE A 65 7.34 -2.33 -12.13
CA PHE A 65 7.40 -0.87 -12.16
C PHE A 65 7.71 -0.32 -10.76
N PHE A 66 7.04 -0.81 -9.71
CA PHE A 66 7.32 -0.39 -8.34
C PHE A 66 8.71 -0.77 -7.85
N ASP A 67 9.22 -1.95 -8.22
CA ASP A 67 10.59 -2.35 -7.89
C ASP A 67 11.63 -1.42 -8.52
N ARG A 68 11.34 -0.91 -9.72
CA ARG A 68 12.27 -0.05 -10.48
C ARG A 68 12.17 1.42 -10.11
N PHE A 69 10.98 1.93 -9.84
CA PHE A 69 10.71 3.37 -9.68
C PHE A 69 10.23 3.74 -8.27
N GLY A 70 9.98 2.75 -7.41
CA GLY A 70 9.40 2.94 -6.09
C GLY A 70 7.87 2.90 -6.09
N TYR A 71 7.30 2.62 -4.92
CA TYR A 71 5.86 2.66 -4.69
C TYR A 71 5.35 4.11 -4.69
N PRO A 72 4.25 4.44 -5.40
CA PRO A 72 3.68 5.77 -5.46
C PRO A 72 2.85 6.13 -4.21
N ASP A 73 3.19 5.57 -3.05
CA ASP A 73 2.58 5.91 -1.76
C ASP A 73 3.12 7.26 -1.29
N MET A 74 2.67 8.32 -1.96
CA MET A 74 3.08 9.69 -1.67
C MET A 74 1.95 10.43 -0.95
N PRO A 75 2.17 10.88 0.29
CA PRO A 75 1.19 11.75 0.95
C PRO A 75 1.10 13.07 0.20
N VAL A 76 -0.12 13.45 -0.20
CA VAL A 76 -0.41 14.74 -0.86
C VAL A 76 -0.89 15.73 0.20
N ILE A 77 -0.17 16.84 0.35
CA ILE A 77 -0.54 17.93 1.25
C ILE A 77 -1.07 19.09 0.41
N MET A 78 -2.35 19.41 0.56
CA MET A 78 -2.99 20.54 -0.13
C MET A 78 -3.14 21.73 0.82
N VAL A 79 -2.65 22.91 0.40
CA VAL A 79 -2.80 24.16 1.17
C VAL A 79 -3.83 25.06 0.48
N ARG A 80 -4.92 25.38 1.16
CA ARG A 80 -6.03 26.21 0.64
C ARG A 80 -6.29 27.43 1.51
N GLY A 81 -6.74 28.53 0.88
CA GLY A 81 -7.16 29.78 1.54
C GLY A 81 -6.08 30.86 1.59
N GLY A 82 -6.47 32.07 1.97
CA GLY A 82 -5.59 33.24 2.06
C GLY A 82 -5.05 33.74 0.72
N GLU A 83 -4.17 34.73 0.79
CA GLU A 83 -3.50 35.30 -0.38
C GLU A 83 -2.51 34.31 -1.03
N PRO A 84 -2.32 34.35 -2.36
CA PRO A 84 -1.39 33.48 -3.09
C PRO A 84 0.02 33.45 -2.49
N GLU A 85 0.55 34.60 -2.09
CA GLU A 85 1.90 34.76 -1.53
C GLU A 85 2.01 34.04 -0.19
N ARG A 86 0.95 34.08 0.61
CA ARG A 86 0.91 33.42 1.92
C ARG A 86 0.86 31.91 1.78
N ARG A 87 0.14 31.39 0.78
CA ARG A 87 0.16 29.95 0.46
C ARG A 87 1.55 29.49 0.02
N ARG A 88 2.22 30.23 -0.86
CA ARG A 88 3.59 29.92 -1.30
C ARG A 88 4.54 29.85 -0.11
N ALA A 89 4.49 30.84 0.78
CA ALA A 89 5.32 30.86 1.98
C ALA A 89 5.11 29.64 2.91
N ILE A 90 3.85 29.17 3.03
CA ILE A 90 3.51 27.97 3.81
C ILE A 90 4.07 26.71 3.12
N VAL A 91 3.84 26.57 1.81
CA VAL A 91 4.35 25.42 1.04
C VAL A 91 5.88 25.36 1.13
N ASP A 92 6.57 26.49 0.99
CA ASP A 92 8.02 26.56 1.10
C ASP A 92 8.51 26.18 2.51
N ARG A 93 7.77 26.57 3.55
CA ARG A 93 8.09 26.17 4.92
C ARG A 93 7.94 24.66 5.12
N VAL A 94 6.81 24.08 4.69
CA VAL A 94 6.56 22.63 4.76
C VAL A 94 7.65 21.88 3.99
N ALA A 95 8.00 22.35 2.78
CA ALA A 95 9.05 21.74 1.99
C ALA A 95 10.43 21.79 2.68
N ARG A 96 10.77 22.88 3.37
CA ARG A 96 12.00 22.98 4.17
C ARG A 96 12.00 22.01 5.34
N GLU A 97 10.90 21.91 6.08
CA GLU A 97 10.79 21.00 7.22
C GLU A 97 10.89 19.53 6.77
N LEU A 98 10.19 19.14 5.70
CA LEU A 98 10.25 17.77 5.16
C LEU A 98 11.67 17.38 4.67
N LYS A 99 12.46 18.33 4.17
CA LYS A 99 13.87 18.09 3.79
C LYS A 99 14.77 17.72 4.95
N THR A 100 14.39 18.05 6.18
CA THR A 100 15.17 17.70 7.38
C THR A 100 14.96 16.26 7.84
N ILE A 101 13.92 15.58 7.34
CA ILE A 101 13.57 14.21 7.74
C ILE A 101 14.49 13.21 7.01
N PRO A 102 15.35 12.46 7.72
CA PRO A 102 16.30 11.55 7.07
C PRO A 102 15.63 10.47 6.21
N ALA A 103 14.45 9.99 6.63
CA ALA A 103 13.67 8.98 5.91
C ALA A 103 13.12 9.47 4.55
N LEU A 104 13.14 10.79 4.30
CA LEU A 104 12.70 11.41 3.04
C LEU A 104 13.88 11.92 2.19
N LYS A 105 15.12 11.80 2.69
CA LYS A 105 16.33 12.27 2.00
C LYS A 105 16.51 11.49 0.69
N GLY A 106 16.68 12.23 -0.42
CA GLY A 106 16.85 11.63 -1.76
C GLY A 106 15.58 11.10 -2.40
N ARG A 107 14.40 11.23 -1.75
CA ARG A 107 13.09 10.82 -2.29
C ARG A 107 12.35 11.95 -3.01
N VAL A 108 12.99 13.11 -3.18
CA VAL A 108 12.51 14.18 -4.06
C VAL A 108 12.87 13.79 -5.49
N LEU A 109 11.99 13.04 -6.15
CA LEU A 109 12.19 12.57 -7.53
C LEU A 109 12.12 13.71 -8.55
N ALA A 110 11.28 14.72 -8.29
CA ALA A 110 11.19 15.95 -9.07
C ALA A 110 10.50 17.05 -8.25
N ARG A 111 10.88 18.31 -8.50
CA ARG A 111 10.04 19.47 -8.18
C ARG A 111 9.26 19.76 -9.46
N MET A 112 7.96 19.52 -9.46
CA MET A 112 7.10 19.83 -10.60
C MET A 112 6.46 21.19 -10.33
N ASP A 113 6.70 22.14 -11.21
CA ASP A 113 6.04 23.43 -11.17
C ASP A 113 4.61 23.30 -11.75
N PRO A 114 3.66 24.18 -11.40
CA PRO A 114 2.27 24.08 -11.83
C PRO A 114 2.11 23.95 -13.35
N GLU A 115 2.98 24.59 -14.12
CA GLU A 115 3.01 24.54 -15.59
C GLU A 115 3.30 23.11 -16.08
N THR A 116 4.24 22.40 -15.44
CA THR A 116 4.58 21.01 -15.75
C THR A 116 3.44 20.05 -15.40
N ILE A 117 2.71 20.33 -14.32
CA ILE A 117 1.54 19.52 -13.92
C ILE A 117 0.39 19.73 -14.92
N ALA A 118 0.16 20.97 -15.34
CA ALA A 118 -0.86 21.30 -16.32
C ALA A 118 -0.58 20.57 -17.64
N GLU A 119 0.65 20.63 -18.17
CA GLU A 119 1.04 19.96 -19.43
C GLU A 119 0.78 18.43 -19.39
N VAL A 120 1.05 17.78 -18.26
CA VAL A 120 0.77 16.35 -18.08
C VAL A 120 -0.72 16.05 -17.92
N LEU A 121 -1.49 16.95 -17.29
CA LEU A 121 -2.95 16.84 -17.22
C LEU A 121 -3.59 17.01 -18.61
N PHE A 122 -3.13 17.99 -19.39
CA PHE A 122 -3.57 18.26 -20.76
C PHE A 122 -3.40 17.03 -21.68
N LEU A 123 -2.30 16.28 -21.50
CA LEU A 123 -2.03 15.08 -22.29
C LEU A 123 -2.93 13.88 -21.92
N ARG A 124 -3.50 13.85 -20.70
CA ARG A 124 -4.18 12.66 -20.17
C ARG A 124 -5.70 12.74 -20.25
N ASP A 125 -6.30 13.92 -20.09
CA ASP A 125 -7.74 14.11 -20.22
C ASP A 125 -8.10 15.57 -20.58
N PRO A 126 -8.37 15.87 -21.87
CA PRO A 126 -8.75 17.21 -22.30
C PRO A 126 -10.03 17.72 -21.63
N ALA A 127 -10.95 16.83 -21.23
CA ALA A 127 -12.22 17.22 -20.62
C ALA A 127 -12.10 17.61 -19.14
N ALA A 128 -10.93 17.38 -18.52
CA ALA A 128 -10.67 17.81 -17.14
C ALA A 128 -10.48 19.34 -17.01
N ILE A 129 -10.23 20.03 -18.14
CA ILE A 129 -10.06 21.49 -18.20
C ILE A 129 -11.37 22.21 -17.88
N ASP A 130 -12.49 21.71 -18.41
CA ASP A 130 -13.82 22.30 -18.21
C ASP A 130 -14.20 22.35 -16.72
N GLN A 131 -13.68 21.41 -15.93
CA GLN A 131 -13.89 21.36 -14.48
C GLN A 131 -12.94 22.29 -13.71
N LEU A 132 -11.79 22.63 -14.28
CA LEU A 132 -10.80 23.56 -13.70
C LEU A 132 -11.16 25.02 -13.95
N GLU A 133 -11.74 25.35 -15.12
CA GLU A 133 -12.24 26.71 -15.40
C GLU A 133 -13.26 27.19 -14.38
N GLY A 134 -14.13 26.28 -13.90
CA GLY A 134 -15.11 26.60 -12.84
C GLY A 134 -14.51 26.90 -11.46
N VAL A 135 -13.22 26.62 -11.25
CA VAL A 135 -12.51 26.78 -9.96
C VAL A 135 -11.48 27.91 -10.01
N LEU A 136 -11.14 28.41 -11.20
CA LEU A 136 -10.16 29.49 -11.36
C LEU A 136 -10.80 30.86 -11.06
N PRO A 137 -10.08 31.78 -10.38
CA PRO A 137 -10.54 33.15 -10.19
C PRO A 137 -10.66 33.87 -11.54
N PRO A 138 -11.66 34.76 -11.72
CA PRO A 138 -11.90 35.42 -13.00
C PRO A 138 -10.67 36.23 -13.44
N GLY A 139 -10.14 35.89 -14.61
CA GLY A 139 -8.99 36.56 -15.24
C GLY A 139 -7.67 35.77 -15.24
N ALA A 140 -7.64 34.53 -14.76
CA ALA A 140 -6.48 33.65 -14.94
C ALA A 140 -6.59 32.89 -16.27
N GLU A 141 -5.93 33.39 -17.33
CA GLU A 141 -5.80 32.63 -18.59
C GLU A 141 -4.78 31.50 -18.41
N LEU A 142 -5.18 30.28 -18.78
CA LEU A 142 -4.27 29.15 -18.94
C LEU A 142 -3.56 29.37 -20.29
N ALA A 143 -2.29 29.77 -20.23
CA ALA A 143 -1.43 29.93 -21.41
C ALA A 143 -1.07 28.57 -22.03
#